data_AF-A0A3P1YD41-F1
#
_entry.id   AF-A0A3P1YD41-F1
#
_cell.length_a   1.000
_cell.length_b   1.000
_cell.length_c   1.000
_cell.angle_alpha   90.00
_cell.angle_beta   90.00
_cell.angle_gamma   90.00
#
_symmetry.space_group_name_H-M   'P 1'
#
loop_
_entity.id
_entity.type
_entity.pdbx_description
1 polymer ?
#
loop_
_entity_poly.entity_id
_entity_poly.type
_entity_poly.pdbx_seq_one_letter_code
_entity_poly.pdbx_strand_id
1 'polypeptide(L)'
;MSQDNNFSQGPVPQSARKGVLALTFVMLGLTFFSASMWTGGTLGTGLSYHDFFLAVLIGNLLLGIYTSFLGYIGAKTGLTTHLLARFSFGVKGSWLPSLLLGGTQVGWFGVGVAMFAIPVGKATGLDINLLIAVSGLLMTVTVFFGISALTVLSVIAVPAIACLGGYSVWLAVNGMGGLDALKAVVPAQPLDFNVALALVVGSFISAGTLTADFVRFGRNAKLAVLVAMVAFFLGNSLMFI
;
A
#
# COMPACT_ATOMS: atom_id res chain seq x y z
N MET A 1 20.69 -25.68 -8.87
CA MET A 1 19.68 -24.83 -8.21
C MET A 1 19.64 -23.51 -8.97
N SER A 2 18.54 -23.21 -9.65
CA SER A 2 18.33 -21.89 -10.26
C SER A 2 18.47 -20.82 -9.18
N GLN A 3 19.33 -19.83 -9.38
CA GLN A 3 19.41 -18.68 -8.48
C GLN A 3 18.05 -17.97 -8.49
N ASP A 4 17.40 -17.98 -7.34
CA ASP A 4 16.17 -17.20 -7.13
C ASP A 4 16.53 -15.71 -7.16
N ASN A 5 16.15 -15.03 -8.23
CA ASN A 5 16.38 -13.59 -8.42
C ASN A 5 15.76 -12.72 -7.31
N ASN A 6 14.80 -13.26 -6.57
CA ASN A 6 14.14 -12.58 -5.45
C ASN A 6 14.73 -12.97 -4.09
N PHE A 7 15.73 -13.86 -4.01
CA PHE A 7 16.37 -14.26 -2.75
C PHE A 7 15.34 -14.67 -1.66
N SER A 8 14.29 -15.42 -2.02
CA SER A 8 13.15 -15.68 -1.13
C SER A 8 13.49 -16.57 0.07
N GLN A 9 14.58 -17.35 -0.03
CA GLN A 9 15.00 -18.30 1.00
C GLN A 9 16.29 -17.88 1.72
N GLY A 10 16.77 -16.64 1.51
CA GLY A 10 18.03 -16.19 2.10
C GLY A 10 18.16 -14.66 2.13
N PRO A 11 19.25 -14.15 2.73
CA PRO A 11 19.49 -12.71 2.78
C PRO A 11 19.84 -12.14 1.40
N VAL A 12 19.35 -10.93 1.11
CA VAL A 12 19.72 -10.20 -0.11
C VAL A 12 21.20 -9.79 -0.05
N PRO A 13 22.04 -10.25 -1.00
CA PRO A 13 23.45 -9.91 -1.04
C PRO A 13 23.66 -8.42 -1.37
N GLN A 14 24.76 -7.84 -0.90
CA GLN A 14 25.06 -6.40 -1.06
C GLN A 14 25.06 -5.96 -2.54
N SER A 15 25.53 -6.81 -3.46
CA SER A 15 25.54 -6.54 -4.91
C SER A 15 24.14 -6.38 -5.52
N ALA A 16 23.12 -7.02 -4.94
CA ALA A 16 21.74 -6.96 -5.43
C ALA A 16 20.94 -5.81 -4.81
N ARG A 17 21.50 -5.09 -3.82
CA ARG A 17 20.80 -4.02 -3.11
C ARG A 17 20.68 -2.73 -3.93
N LYS A 18 19.53 -2.08 -3.80
CA LYS A 18 19.09 -0.90 -4.54
C LYS A 18 19.29 0.38 -3.72
N GLY A 19 19.33 1.50 -4.43
CA GLY A 19 19.38 2.84 -3.85
C GLY A 19 18.06 3.26 -3.21
N VAL A 20 18.11 4.29 -2.37
CA VAL A 20 16.96 4.81 -1.61
C VAL A 20 15.83 5.25 -2.54
N LEU A 21 16.15 5.98 -3.60
CA LEU A 21 15.14 6.51 -4.53
C LEU A 21 14.30 5.40 -5.18
N ALA A 22 14.96 4.35 -5.67
CA ALA A 22 14.26 3.20 -6.27
C ALA A 22 13.33 2.52 -5.25
N LEU A 23 13.78 2.36 -4.01
CA LEU A 23 12.96 1.78 -2.95
C LEU A 23 11.80 2.69 -2.54
N THR A 24 12.00 4.02 -2.53
CA THR A 24 10.92 4.98 -2.31
C THR A 24 9.83 4.81 -3.36
N PHE A 25 10.16 4.71 -4.66
CA PHE A 25 9.15 4.49 -5.69
C PHE A 25 8.47 3.13 -5.58
N VAL A 26 9.20 2.06 -5.27
CA VAL A 26 8.58 0.74 -5.04
C VAL A 26 7.60 0.80 -3.88
N MET A 27 8.00 1.40 -2.76
CA MET A 27 7.16 1.50 -1.56
C MET A 27 6.00 2.47 -1.73
N LEU A 28 6.17 3.58 -2.46
CA LEU A 28 5.06 4.44 -2.85
C LEU A 28 4.11 3.71 -3.80
N GLY A 29 4.62 2.95 -4.77
CA GLY A 29 3.79 2.13 -5.64
C GLY A 29 2.97 1.09 -4.87
N LEU A 30 3.53 0.56 -3.77
CA LEU A 30 2.80 -0.31 -2.84
C LEU A 30 1.67 0.45 -2.13
N THR A 31 1.92 1.67 -1.63
CA THR A 31 0.91 2.43 -0.87
C THR A 31 -0.11 3.16 -1.74
N PHE A 32 0.18 3.33 -3.02
CA PHE A 32 -0.74 3.87 -4.03
C PHE A 32 -1.79 2.84 -4.43
N PHE A 33 -2.66 2.50 -3.47
CA PHE A 33 -3.63 1.43 -3.57
C PHE A 33 -5.07 1.94 -3.51
N SER A 34 -5.90 1.45 -4.42
CA SER A 34 -7.30 1.89 -4.56
C SER A 34 -8.17 1.57 -3.34
N ALA A 35 -7.84 0.54 -2.55
CA ALA A 35 -8.61 0.24 -1.35
C ALA A 35 -8.45 1.32 -0.28
N SER A 36 -7.28 1.97 -0.19
CA SER A 36 -7.09 3.15 0.66
C SER A 36 -8.02 4.29 0.25
N MET A 37 -8.21 4.51 -1.05
CA MET A 37 -9.16 5.50 -1.56
C MET A 37 -10.60 5.16 -1.17
N TRP A 38 -10.96 3.88 -1.20
CA TRP A 38 -12.28 3.42 -0.77
C TRP A 38 -12.51 3.68 0.72
N THR A 39 -11.53 3.34 1.57
CA THR A 39 -11.59 3.65 3.01
C THR A 39 -11.62 5.15 3.24
N GLY A 40 -10.84 5.94 2.48
CA GLY A 40 -10.87 7.40 2.45
C GLY A 40 -12.26 7.96 2.15
N GLY A 41 -12.92 7.47 1.10
CA GLY A 41 -14.30 7.86 0.77
C GLY A 41 -15.29 7.51 1.90
N THR A 42 -15.14 6.34 2.52
CA THR A 42 -15.97 5.95 3.67
C THR A 42 -15.78 6.94 4.83
N LEU A 43 -14.53 7.25 5.18
CA LEU A 43 -14.19 8.23 6.22
C LEU A 43 -14.72 9.63 5.88
N GLY A 44 -14.58 10.07 4.63
CA GLY A 44 -15.02 11.38 4.17
C GLY A 44 -16.53 11.58 4.22
N THR A 45 -17.32 10.51 4.14
CA THR A 45 -18.78 10.56 4.34
C THR A 45 -19.22 10.42 5.81
N GLY A 46 -18.32 9.93 6.67
CA GLY A 46 -18.62 9.62 8.07
C GLY A 46 -18.03 10.61 9.09
N LEU A 47 -17.06 11.43 8.70
CA LEU A 47 -16.36 12.35 9.61
C LEU A 47 -16.52 13.80 9.19
N SER A 48 -16.38 14.70 10.16
CA SER A 48 -16.21 16.12 9.85
C SER A 48 -14.91 16.35 9.06
N TYR A 49 -14.81 17.49 8.36
CA TYR A 49 -13.59 17.84 7.62
C TYR A 49 -12.33 17.72 8.48
N HIS A 50 -12.35 18.25 9.71
CA HIS A 50 -11.18 18.23 10.58
C HIS A 50 -10.88 16.82 11.11
N ASP A 51 -11.90 16.08 11.54
CA ASP A 51 -11.72 14.73 12.06
C ASP A 51 -11.23 13.76 10.98
N PHE A 52 -11.66 13.94 9.72
CA PHE A 52 -11.15 13.18 8.59
C PHE A 52 -9.64 13.30 8.44
N PHE A 53 -9.11 14.53 8.32
CA PHE A 53 -7.66 14.74 8.16
C PHE A 53 -6.88 14.28 9.40
N LEU A 54 -7.42 14.49 10.61
CA LEU A 54 -6.78 14.00 11.84
C LEU A 54 -6.71 12.47 11.87
N ALA A 55 -7.80 11.78 11.56
CA ALA A 55 -7.84 10.31 11.53
C ALA A 55 -6.85 9.75 10.49
N VAL A 56 -6.83 10.32 9.28
CA VAL A 56 -5.92 9.92 8.20
C VAL A 56 -4.46 10.14 8.61
N LEU A 57 -4.11 11.34 9.08
CA LEU A 57 -2.73 11.67 9.42
C LEU A 57 -2.23 10.88 10.64
N ILE A 58 -3.03 10.76 11.70
CA ILE A 58 -2.63 10.02 12.91
C ILE A 58 -2.53 8.52 12.59
N GLY A 59 -3.53 7.94 11.92
CA GLY A 59 -3.53 6.52 11.58
C GLY A 59 -2.35 6.15 10.68
N ASN A 60 -2.05 6.97 9.66
CA ASN A 60 -0.92 6.73 8.77
C ASN A 60 0.43 7.06 9.42
N LEU A 61 0.48 7.94 10.41
CA LEU A 61 1.69 8.15 11.20
C LEU A 61 2.01 6.91 12.06
N LEU A 62 1.00 6.34 12.72
CA LEU A 62 1.15 5.09 13.46
C LEU A 62 1.63 3.96 12.56
N LEU A 63 1.02 3.83 11.38
CA LEU A 63 1.42 2.85 10.39
C LEU A 63 2.84 3.11 9.85
N GLY A 64 3.19 4.37 9.57
CA GLY A 64 4.53 4.78 9.15
C GLY A 64 5.59 4.42 10.18
N ILE A 65 5.34 4.66 11.46
CA ILE A 65 6.24 4.29 12.56
C ILE A 65 6.39 2.76 12.63
N TYR A 66 5.28 2.03 12.62
CA TYR A 66 5.28 0.56 12.65
C TYR A 66 6.11 -0.04 11.49
N THR A 67 5.82 0.39 10.27
CA THR A 67 6.50 -0.09 9.06
C THR A 67 7.95 0.37 8.99
N SER A 68 8.31 1.49 9.60
CA SER A 68 9.70 1.95 9.71
C SER A 68 10.57 1.03 10.54
N PHE A 69 10.07 0.50 11.65
CA PHE A 69 10.79 -0.51 12.43
C PHE A 69 11.03 -1.76 11.59
N LEU A 70 10.01 -2.23 10.86
CA LEU A 70 10.13 -3.38 9.97
C LEU A 70 11.09 -3.10 8.81
N GLY A 71 11.05 -1.91 8.22
CA GLY A 71 11.93 -1.48 7.14
C GLY A 71 13.39 -1.46 7.58
N TYR A 72 13.67 -0.94 8.78
CA TYR A 72 15.02 -0.97 9.37
C TYR A 72 15.53 -2.41 9.52
N ILE A 73 14.72 -3.29 10.11
CA ILE A 73 15.08 -4.70 10.34
C ILE A 73 15.30 -5.42 9.00
N GLY A 74 14.38 -5.24 8.04
CA GLY A 74 14.46 -5.82 6.70
C GLY A 74 15.74 -5.40 5.99
N ALA A 75 16.03 -4.10 5.91
CA ALA A 75 17.25 -3.59 5.27
C ALA A 75 18.53 -4.02 6.00
N LYS A 76 18.53 -4.09 7.33
CA LYS A 76 19.70 -4.51 8.10
C LYS A 76 20.02 -5.99 7.89
N THR A 77 19.00 -6.85 7.91
CA THR A 77 19.17 -8.32 7.84
C THR A 77 19.19 -8.86 6.41
N GLY A 78 18.53 -8.18 5.46
CA GLY A 78 18.32 -8.68 4.11
C GLY A 78 17.26 -9.78 4.02
N LEU A 79 16.53 -10.08 5.09
CA LEU A 79 15.60 -11.21 5.18
C LEU A 79 14.17 -10.80 4.86
N THR A 80 13.38 -11.76 4.35
CA THR A 80 11.92 -11.63 4.22
C THR A 80 11.23 -11.60 5.58
N THR A 81 10.02 -11.04 5.65
CA THR A 81 9.14 -11.11 6.83
C THR A 81 8.95 -12.55 7.32
N HIS A 82 8.81 -13.52 6.42
CA HIS A 82 8.64 -14.94 6.78
C HIS A 82 9.87 -15.56 7.45
N LEU A 83 11.07 -15.24 6.96
CA LEU A 83 12.33 -15.64 7.61
C LEU A 83 12.53 -14.93 8.95
N LEU A 84 12.16 -13.65 9.05
CA LEU A 84 12.19 -12.90 10.31
C LEU A 84 11.24 -13.51 11.35
N ALA A 85 10.05 -13.94 10.94
CA ALA A 85 9.09 -14.59 11.82
C ALA A 85 9.64 -15.86 12.49
N ARG A 86 10.61 -16.55 11.87
CA ARG A 86 11.26 -17.73 12.49
C ARG A 86 12.09 -17.38 13.72
N PHE A 87 12.60 -16.16 13.83
CA PHE A 87 13.34 -15.71 15.02
C PHE A 87 12.41 -15.50 16.22
N SER A 88 11.17 -15.09 15.98
CA SER A 88 10.18 -14.84 17.03
C SER A 88 9.34 -16.08 17.39
N PHE A 89 8.96 -16.88 16.39
CA PHE A 89 8.01 -17.99 16.55
C PHE A 89 8.63 -19.37 16.33
N GLY A 90 9.92 -19.45 15.99
CA GLY A 90 10.57 -20.69 15.56
C GLY A 90 10.11 -21.15 14.18
N VAL A 91 10.72 -22.24 13.68
CA VAL A 91 10.47 -22.72 12.31
C VAL A 91 9.01 -23.13 12.10
N LYS A 92 8.45 -23.96 12.99
CA LYS A 92 7.06 -24.43 12.90
C LYS A 92 6.06 -23.34 13.31
N GLY A 93 6.35 -22.57 14.36
CA GLY A 93 5.44 -21.50 14.80
C GLY A 93 5.30 -20.36 13.79
N SER A 94 6.32 -20.13 12.96
CA SER A 94 6.26 -19.13 11.87
C SER A 94 5.23 -19.45 10.78
N TRP A 95 4.67 -20.66 10.74
CA TRP A 95 3.70 -21.05 9.72
C TRP A 95 2.38 -20.30 9.85
N LEU A 96 1.89 -20.08 11.07
CA LEU A 96 0.65 -19.35 11.31
C LEU A 96 0.73 -17.88 10.84
N PRO A 97 1.69 -17.04 11.28
CA PRO A 97 1.79 -15.68 10.79
C PRO A 97 2.07 -15.64 9.28
N SER A 98 2.83 -16.60 8.74
CA SER A 98 3.07 -16.68 7.30
C SER A 98 1.80 -16.99 6.51
N LEU A 99 0.95 -17.88 7.02
CA LEU A 99 -0.33 -18.23 6.41
C LEU A 99 -1.30 -17.05 6.46
N LEU A 100 -1.38 -16.34 7.59
CA LEU A 100 -2.25 -15.17 7.73
C LEU A 100 -1.82 -14.03 6.79
N LEU A 101 -0.51 -13.73 6.76
CA LEU A 101 0.03 -12.70 5.89
C LEU A 101 -0.11 -13.07 4.42
N GLY A 102 0.23 -14.30 4.03
CA GLY A 102 0.06 -14.78 2.66
C GLY A 102 -1.41 -14.83 2.23
N GLY A 103 -2.28 -15.37 3.07
CA GLY A 103 -3.72 -15.49 2.80
C GLY A 103 -4.39 -14.13 2.63
N THR A 104 -4.03 -13.14 3.45
CA THR A 104 -4.54 -11.78 3.28
C THR A 104 -4.08 -11.15 1.96
N GLN A 105 -2.88 -11.45 1.46
CA GLN A 105 -2.45 -10.97 0.14
C GLN A 105 -3.27 -11.58 -1.01
N VAL A 106 -3.69 -12.85 -0.89
CA VAL A 106 -4.59 -13.47 -1.88
C VAL A 106 -5.94 -12.75 -1.91
N GLY A 107 -6.49 -12.41 -0.74
CA GLY A 107 -7.71 -11.61 -0.65
C GLY A 107 -7.55 -10.23 -1.29
N TRP A 108 -6.46 -9.53 -0.97
CA TRP A 108 -6.18 -8.21 -1.53
C TRP A 108 -5.90 -8.22 -3.02
N PHE A 109 -5.33 -9.30 -3.56
CA PHE A 109 -5.23 -9.49 -5.01
C PHE A 109 -6.61 -9.47 -5.67
N GLY A 110 -7.57 -10.24 -5.13
CA GLY A 110 -8.94 -10.27 -5.64
C GLY A 110 -9.61 -8.89 -5.58
N VAL A 111 -9.48 -8.19 -4.45
CA VAL A 111 -10.00 -6.82 -4.30
C VAL A 111 -9.34 -5.88 -5.31
N GLY A 112 -8.01 -5.92 -5.47
CA GLY A 112 -7.28 -5.06 -6.41
C GLY A 112 -7.74 -5.24 -7.85
N VAL A 113 -7.93 -6.49 -8.29
CA VAL A 113 -8.47 -6.80 -9.63
C VAL A 113 -9.88 -6.26 -9.80
N ALA A 114 -10.75 -6.41 -8.79
CA ALA A 114 -12.12 -5.88 -8.82
C ALA A 114 -12.14 -4.33 -8.85
N MET A 115 -11.25 -3.67 -8.11
CA MET A 115 -11.15 -2.21 -8.09
C MET A 115 -10.68 -1.61 -9.41
N PHE A 116 -10.03 -2.41 -10.26
CA PHE A 116 -9.80 -2.05 -11.67
C PHE A 116 -11.02 -2.37 -12.54
N ALA A 117 -11.53 -3.59 -12.47
CA ALA A 117 -12.54 -4.09 -13.41
C ALA A 117 -13.89 -3.37 -13.30
N ILE A 118 -14.36 -3.06 -12.09
CA ILE A 118 -15.68 -2.45 -11.88
C ILE A 118 -15.76 -1.03 -12.47
N PRO A 119 -14.84 -0.09 -12.16
CA PRO A 119 -14.88 1.24 -12.75
C PRO A 119 -14.68 1.24 -14.26
N VAL A 120 -13.78 0.39 -14.78
CA VAL A 120 -13.52 0.27 -16.22
C VAL A 120 -14.74 -0.29 -16.95
N GLY A 121 -15.37 -1.33 -16.40
CA GLY A 121 -16.62 -1.87 -16.94
C GLY A 121 -17.73 -0.82 -16.97
N LYS A 122 -17.86 -0.01 -15.91
CA LYS A 122 -18.82 1.10 -15.86
C LYS A 122 -18.54 2.19 -16.91
N ALA A 123 -17.27 2.49 -17.17
CA ALA A 123 -16.87 3.53 -18.11
C ALA A 123 -16.94 3.07 -19.59
N THR A 124 -16.71 1.78 -19.86
CA THR A 124 -16.57 1.24 -21.22
C THR A 124 -17.74 0.37 -21.66
N GLY A 125 -18.56 -0.12 -20.72
CA GLY A 125 -19.61 -1.12 -20.98
C GLY A 125 -19.09 -2.54 -21.16
N LEU A 126 -17.79 -2.79 -20.99
CA LEU A 126 -17.20 -4.12 -21.10
C LEU A 126 -17.63 -5.05 -19.96
N ASP A 127 -17.70 -6.35 -20.25
CA ASP A 127 -18.03 -7.37 -19.26
C ASP A 127 -17.00 -7.40 -18.11
N ILE A 128 -17.51 -7.30 -16.89
CA ILE A 128 -16.68 -7.22 -15.68
C ILE A 128 -15.93 -8.53 -15.45
N ASN A 129 -16.54 -9.69 -15.74
CA ASN A 129 -15.88 -10.98 -15.53
C ASN A 129 -14.70 -11.16 -16.47
N LEU A 130 -14.84 -10.73 -17.73
CA LEU A 130 -13.75 -10.70 -18.70
C LEU A 130 -12.63 -9.76 -18.25
N LEU A 131 -12.96 -8.56 -17.77
CA LEU A 131 -11.97 -7.62 -17.24
C LEU A 131 -11.23 -8.20 -16.04
N ILE A 132 -11.92 -8.87 -15.12
CA ILE A 132 -11.30 -9.57 -13.97
C ILE A 132 -10.34 -10.65 -14.46
N ALA A 133 -10.78 -11.52 -15.38
CA ALA A 133 -9.97 -12.62 -15.88
C ALA A 133 -8.70 -12.12 -16.59
N VAL A 134 -8.83 -11.14 -17.49
CA VAL A 134 -7.71 -10.60 -18.26
C VAL A 134 -6.75 -9.82 -17.37
N SER A 135 -7.24 -8.91 -16.53
CA SER A 135 -6.37 -8.10 -15.65
C SER A 135 -5.69 -8.95 -14.58
N GLY A 136 -6.39 -9.92 -13.99
CA GLY A 136 -5.79 -10.86 -13.04
C GLY A 136 -4.68 -11.70 -13.67
N LEU A 137 -4.87 -12.17 -14.92
CA LEU A 137 -3.83 -12.90 -15.66
C LEU A 137 -2.63 -12.00 -15.95
N LEU A 138 -2.86 -10.77 -16.45
CA LEU A 138 -1.79 -9.81 -16.71
C LEU A 138 -0.98 -9.49 -15.46
N MET A 139 -1.64 -9.19 -14.34
CA MET A 139 -0.99 -8.94 -13.05
C MET A 139 -0.15 -10.14 -12.61
N THR A 140 -0.68 -11.36 -12.74
CA THR A 140 0.06 -12.59 -12.42
C THR A 140 1.32 -12.74 -13.28
N VAL A 141 1.23 -12.43 -14.58
CA VAL A 141 2.39 -12.51 -15.49
C VAL A 141 3.47 -11.49 -15.13
N THR A 142 3.09 -10.28 -14.72
CA THR A 142 4.07 -9.22 -14.40
C THR A 142 4.99 -9.57 -13.22
N VAL A 143 4.52 -10.38 -12.28
CA VAL A 143 5.31 -10.80 -11.10
C VAL A 143 6.55 -11.60 -11.48
N PHE A 144 6.54 -12.34 -12.61
CA PHE A 144 7.70 -13.13 -13.05
C PHE A 144 8.92 -12.27 -13.39
N PHE A 145 8.74 -10.98 -13.70
CA PHE A 145 9.82 -10.06 -14.02
C PHE A 145 10.50 -9.43 -12.79
N GLY A 146 10.02 -9.74 -11.57
CA GLY A 146 10.66 -9.40 -10.31
C GLY A 146 10.71 -7.91 -9.97
N ILE A 147 11.53 -7.55 -8.97
CA ILE A 147 11.54 -6.20 -8.37
C ILE A 147 11.96 -5.08 -9.33
N SER A 148 12.74 -5.41 -10.37
CA SER A 148 13.16 -4.41 -11.37
C SER A 148 11.98 -3.96 -12.24
N ALA A 149 11.09 -4.87 -12.63
CA ALA A 149 9.87 -4.53 -13.36
C ALA A 149 8.90 -3.72 -12.49
N LEU A 150 8.74 -4.09 -11.21
CA LEU A 150 7.95 -3.32 -10.25
C LEU A 150 8.49 -1.88 -10.11
N THR A 151 9.80 -1.70 -10.09
CA THR A 151 10.40 -0.36 -9.99
C THR A 151 10.03 0.52 -11.18
N VAL A 152 10.15 -0.01 -12.41
CA VAL A 152 9.81 0.73 -13.64
C VAL A 152 8.32 1.08 -13.67
N LEU A 153 7.46 0.12 -13.31
CA LEU A 153 6.03 0.35 -13.24
C LEU A 153 5.69 1.46 -12.24
N SER A 154 6.26 1.41 -11.02
CA SER A 154 5.97 2.41 -9.98
C SER A 154 6.46 3.82 -10.33
N VAL A 155 7.60 3.96 -11.02
CA VAL A 155 8.11 5.27 -11.44
C VAL A 155 7.14 5.99 -12.38
N ILE A 156 6.35 5.26 -13.16
CA ILE A 156 5.33 5.83 -14.06
C ILE A 156 3.98 5.94 -13.33
N ALA A 157 3.57 4.88 -12.63
CA ALA A 157 2.25 4.79 -12.00
C ALA A 157 2.07 5.80 -10.87
N VAL A 158 3.08 5.99 -10.00
CA VAL A 158 2.96 6.88 -8.83
C VAL A 158 2.70 8.34 -9.26
N PRO A 159 3.50 8.94 -10.17
CA PRO A 159 3.19 10.29 -10.66
C PRO A 159 1.84 10.37 -11.39
N ALA A 160 1.50 9.37 -12.21
CA ALA A 160 0.23 9.37 -12.94
C ALA A 160 -0.97 9.36 -11.99
N ILE A 161 -0.96 8.51 -10.97
CA ILE A 161 -2.01 8.45 -9.95
C ILE A 161 -2.05 9.75 -9.14
N ALA A 162 -0.90 10.31 -8.74
CA ALA A 162 -0.88 11.57 -8.01
C ALA A 162 -1.49 12.72 -8.81
N CYS A 163 -1.16 12.82 -10.10
CA CYS A 163 -1.71 13.86 -10.98
C CYS A 163 -3.21 13.66 -11.27
N LEU A 164 -3.62 12.45 -11.68
CA LEU A 164 -5.01 12.15 -12.02
C LEU A 164 -5.92 12.15 -10.78
N GLY A 165 -5.44 11.60 -9.67
CA GLY A 165 -6.12 11.63 -8.37
C GLY A 165 -6.29 13.06 -7.87
N GLY A 166 -5.21 13.86 -7.88
CA GLY A 166 -5.28 15.28 -7.50
C GLY A 166 -6.23 16.09 -8.38
N TYR A 167 -6.25 15.82 -9.69
CA TYR A 167 -7.21 16.44 -10.60
C TYR A 167 -8.65 16.01 -10.30
N SER A 168 -8.88 14.74 -9.97
CA SER A 168 -10.19 14.23 -9.55
C SER A 168 -10.68 14.91 -8.27
N VAL A 169 -9.80 15.09 -7.28
CA VAL A 169 -10.12 15.82 -6.05
C VAL A 169 -10.46 17.28 -6.36
N TRP A 170 -9.68 17.95 -7.22
CA TRP A 170 -9.97 19.32 -7.64
C TRP A 170 -11.34 19.44 -8.30
N LEU A 171 -11.69 18.53 -9.22
CA LEU A 171 -13.03 18.51 -9.85
C LEU A 171 -14.14 18.30 -8.82
N ALA A 172 -13.98 17.36 -7.89
CA ALA A 172 -14.98 17.07 -6.87
C ALA A 172 -15.21 18.28 -5.93
N VAL A 173 -14.13 18.93 -5.46
CA VAL A 173 -14.21 20.09 -4.58
C VAL A 173 -14.87 21.28 -5.30
N ASN A 174 -14.47 21.58 -6.54
CA ASN A 174 -15.09 22.66 -7.30
C ASN A 174 -16.56 22.37 -7.63
N GLY A 175 -16.88 21.11 -7.97
CA GLY A 175 -18.26 20.68 -8.22
C GLY A 175 -19.18 20.82 -7.01
N MET A 176 -18.64 20.76 -5.79
CA MET A 176 -19.39 21.01 -4.55
C MET A 176 -19.55 22.50 -4.20
N GLY A 177 -18.96 23.43 -4.97
CA GLY A 177 -18.97 24.86 -4.65
C GLY A 177 -17.74 25.34 -3.86
N GLY A 178 -16.67 24.53 -3.82
CA GLY A 178 -15.37 24.90 -3.24
C GLY A 178 -15.10 24.31 -1.85
N LEU A 179 -13.94 24.69 -1.29
CA LEU A 179 -13.47 24.16 -0.01
C LEU A 179 -14.37 24.55 1.17
N ASP A 180 -15.00 25.73 1.12
CA ASP A 180 -15.87 26.18 2.20
C ASP A 180 -17.17 25.37 2.26
N ALA A 181 -17.71 24.99 1.10
CA ALA A 181 -18.84 24.08 1.01
C ALA A 181 -18.48 22.67 1.53
N LEU A 182 -17.30 22.16 1.17
CA LEU A 182 -16.81 20.87 1.67
C LEU A 182 -16.67 20.88 3.21
N LYS A 183 -16.12 21.95 3.79
CA LYS A 183 -15.95 22.09 5.25
C LYS A 183 -17.27 22.17 6.00
N ALA A 184 -18.33 22.65 5.36
CA ALA A 184 -19.66 22.76 5.94
C ALA A 184 -20.46 21.45 5.91
N VAL A 185 -19.95 20.41 5.25
CA VAL A 185 -20.62 19.11 5.17
C VAL A 185 -20.71 18.48 6.56
N VAL A 186 -21.93 18.11 6.96
CA VAL A 186 -22.21 17.36 8.19
C VAL A 186 -22.54 15.91 7.81
N PRO A 187 -21.79 14.92 8.31
CA PRO A 187 -22.07 13.50 8.07
C PRO A 187 -23.48 13.12 8.49
N ALA A 188 -24.23 12.46 7.59
CA ALA A 188 -25.57 11.96 7.89
C ALA A 188 -25.56 10.80 8.90
N GLN A 189 -24.47 10.02 8.91
CA GLN A 189 -24.22 8.93 9.83
C GLN A 189 -22.79 9.08 10.37
N PRO A 190 -22.62 9.84 11.48
CA PRO A 190 -21.30 10.09 12.05
C PRO A 190 -20.60 8.79 12.44
N LEU A 191 -19.34 8.67 12.04
CA LEU A 191 -18.46 7.58 12.41
C LEU A 191 -17.69 7.94 13.68
N ASP A 192 -17.55 6.99 14.60
CA ASP A 192 -16.69 7.18 15.78
C ASP A 192 -15.22 7.35 15.35
N PHE A 193 -14.53 8.30 15.97
CA PHE A 193 -13.14 8.63 15.62
C PHE A 193 -12.17 7.46 15.86
N ASN A 194 -12.40 6.62 16.87
CA ASN A 194 -11.55 5.46 17.12
C ASN A 194 -11.79 4.37 16.06
N VAL A 195 -13.03 4.20 15.62
CA VAL A 195 -13.36 3.33 14.48
C VAL A 195 -12.67 3.84 13.21
N ALA A 196 -12.68 5.15 12.99
CA ALA A 196 -11.96 5.76 11.88
C ALA A 196 -10.46 5.46 11.90
N LEU A 197 -9.80 5.65 13.05
CA LEU A 197 -8.38 5.31 13.21
C LEU A 197 -8.12 3.81 12.96
N ALA A 198 -8.99 2.94 13.47
CA ALA A 198 -8.88 1.49 13.25
C ALA A 198 -9.03 1.13 11.77
N LEU A 199 -9.90 1.82 11.02
CA LEU A 199 -10.04 1.63 9.57
C LEU A 199 -8.79 2.10 8.82
N VAL A 200 -8.23 3.28 9.16
CA VAL A 200 -7.01 3.78 8.52
C VAL A 200 -5.86 2.81 8.72
N VAL A 201 -5.58 2.40 9.96
CA VAL A 201 -4.50 1.45 10.25
C VAL A 201 -4.81 0.08 9.65
N GLY A 202 -6.02 -0.42 9.86
CA GLY A 202 -6.46 -1.75 9.42
C GLY A 202 -6.45 -1.94 7.89
N SER A 203 -6.69 -0.87 7.13
CA SER A 203 -6.66 -0.90 5.66
C SER A 203 -5.33 -1.42 5.10
N PHE A 204 -4.23 -1.15 5.81
CA PHE A 204 -2.89 -1.41 5.29
C PHE A 204 -1.98 -2.17 6.24
N ILE A 205 -2.39 -2.46 7.49
CA ILE A 205 -1.53 -3.13 8.47
C ILE A 205 -0.98 -4.47 7.97
N SER A 206 -1.77 -5.21 7.19
CA SER A 206 -1.34 -6.48 6.59
C SER A 206 -0.16 -6.27 5.61
N ALA A 207 -0.33 -5.43 4.59
CA ALA A 207 0.76 -5.13 3.64
C ALA A 207 1.93 -4.39 4.32
N GLY A 208 1.65 -3.53 5.31
CA GLY A 208 2.64 -2.90 6.16
C GLY A 208 3.52 -3.91 6.90
N THR A 209 2.96 -5.02 7.37
CA THR A 209 3.73 -6.11 8.00
C THR A 209 4.73 -6.76 7.03
N LEU A 210 4.46 -6.69 5.71
CA LEU A 210 5.33 -7.19 4.65
C LEU A 210 6.38 -6.17 4.17
N THR A 211 6.50 -5.00 4.84
CA THR A 211 7.48 -3.96 4.48
C THR A 211 8.90 -4.51 4.34
N ALA A 212 9.30 -5.46 5.20
CA ALA A 212 10.64 -6.04 5.15
C ALA A 212 10.92 -6.75 3.81
N ASP A 213 9.91 -7.33 3.14
CA ASP A 213 10.08 -8.05 1.87
C ASP A 213 10.56 -7.16 0.73
N PHE A 214 10.14 -5.89 0.75
CA PHE A 214 10.53 -4.87 -0.22
C PHE A 214 11.81 -4.15 0.22
N VAL A 215 11.86 -3.73 1.49
CA VAL A 215 12.91 -2.84 2.00
C VAL A 215 14.21 -3.59 2.30
N ARG A 216 14.20 -4.92 2.39
CA ARG A 216 15.42 -5.76 2.51
C ARG A 216 16.43 -5.60 1.37
N PHE A 217 16.01 -5.05 0.24
CA PHE A 217 16.89 -4.67 -0.86
C PHE A 217 17.62 -3.33 -0.59
N GLY A 218 17.43 -2.68 0.55
CA GLY A 218 18.06 -1.40 0.91
C GLY A 218 19.53 -1.51 1.31
N ARG A 219 20.37 -0.65 0.72
CA ARG A 219 21.79 -0.51 1.08
C ARG A 219 22.01 0.07 2.48
N ASN A 220 21.09 0.89 2.98
CA ASN A 220 21.23 1.57 4.26
C ASN A 220 19.95 1.46 5.10
N ALA A 221 20.06 0.81 6.27
CA ALA A 221 18.93 0.57 7.17
C ALA A 221 18.33 1.86 7.77
N LYS A 222 19.14 2.91 7.98
CA LYS A 222 18.62 4.21 8.47
C LYS A 222 17.78 4.90 7.40
N LEU A 223 18.21 4.82 6.14
CA LEU A 223 17.46 5.40 5.02
C LEU A 223 16.21 4.57 4.67
N ALA A 224 16.21 3.27 4.97
CA ALA A 224 15.02 2.43 4.89
C ALA A 224 13.88 2.89 5.81
N VAL A 225 14.18 3.48 6.97
CA VAL A 225 13.17 4.12 7.83
C VAL A 225 12.50 5.28 7.10
N LEU A 226 13.30 6.16 6.47
CA LEU A 226 12.75 7.28 5.69
C LEU A 226 11.88 6.79 4.54
N VAL A 227 12.32 5.73 3.83
CA VAL A 227 11.55 5.12 2.74
C VAL A 227 10.17 4.65 3.24
N ALA A 228 10.13 3.91 4.36
CA ALA A 228 8.88 3.41 4.93
C ALA A 228 7.99 4.55 5.43
N MET A 229 8.54 5.56 6.12
CA MET A 229 7.80 6.76 6.53
C MET A 229 7.19 7.48 5.34
N VAL A 230 7.97 7.76 4.28
CA VAL A 230 7.44 8.46 3.10
C VAL A 230 6.32 7.65 2.45
N ALA A 231 6.49 6.33 2.32
CA ALA A 231 5.49 5.49 1.69
C ALA A 231 4.18 5.41 2.50
N PHE A 232 4.26 5.05 3.78
CA PHE A 232 3.07 4.75 4.58
C PHE A 232 2.48 5.97 5.27
N PHE A 233 3.28 6.97 5.64
CA PHE A 233 2.74 8.21 6.19
C PHE A 233 2.26 9.13 5.06
N LEU A 234 3.14 9.52 4.12
CA LEU A 234 2.76 10.49 3.08
C LEU A 234 1.98 9.83 1.93
N GLY A 235 2.52 8.75 1.37
CA GLY A 235 1.91 8.06 0.23
C GLY A 235 0.51 7.54 0.55
N ASN A 236 0.37 6.80 1.65
CA ASN A 236 -0.95 6.28 2.03
C ASN A 236 -1.92 7.40 2.43
N SER A 237 -1.47 8.47 3.11
CA SER A 237 -2.37 9.60 3.41
C SER A 237 -2.89 10.26 2.14
N LEU A 238 -2.06 10.42 1.12
CA LEU A 238 -2.49 10.96 -0.18
C LEU A 238 -3.55 10.09 -0.83
N MET A 239 -3.49 8.77 -0.67
CA MET A 239 -4.52 7.88 -1.23
C MET A 239 -5.84 7.92 -0.46
N PHE A 240 -5.84 8.32 0.81
CA PHE A 240 -7.07 8.49 1.57
C PHE A 240 -7.79 9.80 1.23
N ILE A 241 -7.03 10.84 0.89
CA ILE A 241 -7.50 12.21 0.61
C ILE A 241 -7.98 12.33 -0.84
#